data_AF-Q2ERN5-F1
#
_entry.id   AF-Q2ERN5-F1
#
_cell.length_a   1.000
_cell.length_b   1.000
_cell.length_c   1.000
_cell.angle_alpha   90.00
_cell.angle_beta   90.00
_cell.angle_gamma   90.00
#
_symmetry.space_group_name_H-M   'P 1'
#
loop_
_entity.id
_entity.type
_entity.pdbx_description
1 polymer ?
#
loop_
_entity_poly.entity_id
_entity_poly.type
_entity_poly.pdbx_seq_one_letter_code
_entity_poly.pdbx_strand_id
1 'polypeptide(L)' 'DKDGDGQITTKELGTVMRSLGQNPSESELQDMINE' A
#
# COMPACT_ATOMS: atom_id res chain seq x y z
N ASP A 1 7.38 1.31 4.45
CA ASP A 1 8.50 2.24 4.39
C ASP A 1 9.74 1.59 3.77
N LYS A 2 9.77 1.54 2.44
CA LYS A 2 10.91 1.11 1.62
C LYS A 2 11.84 2.29 1.32
N ASP A 3 11.36 3.52 1.40
CA ASP A 3 12.14 4.73 1.14
C ASP A 3 12.67 5.42 2.41
N GLY A 4 12.23 4.97 3.59
CA GLY A 4 12.71 5.40 4.90
C GLY A 4 12.15 6.75 5.36
N ASP A 5 11.02 7.19 4.81
CA ASP A 5 10.42 8.49 5.09
C ASP A 5 9.47 8.51 6.31
N GLY A 6 9.25 7.34 6.91
CA GLY A 6 8.37 7.14 8.07
C GLY A 6 6.88 7.07 7.73
N GLN A 7 6.50 7.15 6.46
CA GLN A 7 5.14 7.03 5.96
C GLN A 7 5.01 5.79 5.06
N ILE A 8 3.82 5.22 4.97
CA ILE A 8 3.53 4.14 4.02
C ILE A 8 2.70 4.75 2.91
N THR A 9 3.25 4.79 1.70
CA THR A 9 2.50 5.23 0.52
C THR A 9 1.59 4.11 0.00
N THR A 10 0.53 4.48 -0.74
CA THR A 10 -0.36 3.52 -1.43
C THR A 10 0.43 2.55 -2.32
N LYS A 11 1.51 3.03 -2.93
CA LYS A 11 2.41 2.23 -3.77
C LYS A 11 3.16 1.17 -2.98
N GLU A 12 3.64 1.51 -1.79
CA GLU A 12 4.32 0.56 -0.92
C GLU A 12 3.36 -0.49 -0.40
N LEU A 13 2.18 -0.06 0.08
CA LEU A 13 1.13 -0.95 0.53
C LEU A 13 0.70 -1.90 -0.60
N GLY A 14 0.48 -1.38 -1.80
CA GLY A 14 0.14 -2.17 -2.98
C GLY A 14 1.23 -3.17 -3.37
N THR A 15 2.50 -2.81 -3.21
CA THR A 15 3.62 -3.73 -3.45
C THR A 15 3.59 -4.90 -2.46
N VAL A 16 3.36 -4.63 -1.18
CA VAL A 16 3.24 -5.67 -0.15
C VAL A 16 2.03 -6.56 -0.42
N MET A 17 0.85 -5.98 -0.66
CA MET A 17 -0.36 -6.75 -0.92
C MET A 17 -0.24 -7.66 -2.15
N ARG A 18 0.36 -7.16 -3.24
CA ARG A 18 0.61 -7.98 -4.44
C ARG A 18 1.62 -9.09 -4.20
N SER A 19 2.62 -8.87 -3.35
CA SER A 19 3.57 -9.92 -2.96
C SER A 19 2.91 -11.04 -2.14
N LEU A 20 1.80 -10.73 -1.46
CA LEU A 20 0.96 -11.67 -0.72
C LEU A 20 -0.12 -12.34 -1.60
N GLY A 21 -0.10 -12.10 -2.91
CA GLY A 21 -1.05 -12.67 -3.86
C GLY A 21 -2.40 -11.96 -3.94
N GLN A 22 -2.55 -10.81 -3.27
CA GLN A 22 -3.73 -9.95 -3.41
C GLN A 22 -3.57 -9.02 -4.61
N ASN A 23 -4.67 -8.49 -5.16
CA ASN A 23 -4.60 -7.48 -6.21
C ASN A 23 -5.58 -6.33 -5.95
N PRO A 24 -5.32 -5.53 -4.90
CA PRO A 24 -6.18 -4.40 -4.57
C PRO A 24 -6.07 -3.30 -5.64
N SER A 25 -7.19 -2.60 -5.82
CA SER A 25 -7.28 -1.36 -6.59
C SER A 25 -6.64 -0.21 -5.83
N GLU A 26 -6.34 0.87 -6.56
CA GLU A 26 -5.76 2.07 -5.95
C GLU A 26 -6.72 2.74 -4.95
N SER A 27 -8.04 2.67 -5.20
CA SER A 27 -9.07 3.15 -4.26
C SER A 27 -9.03 2.38 -2.95
N GLU A 28 -9.00 1.05 -3.01
CA GLU A 28 -8.95 0.22 -1.79
C GLU A 28 -7.67 0.49 -0.98
N LEU A 29 -6.54 0.68 -1.66
CA LEU A 29 -5.28 1.05 -1.02
C LEU A 29 -5.33 2.44 -0.37
N GLN A 30 -6.02 3.38 -1.01
CA GLN A 30 -6.20 4.73 -0.49
C GLN A 30 -7.12 4.73 0.73
N ASP A 31 -8.20 3.94 0.69
CA ASP A 31 -9.11 3.77 1.81
C ASP A 31 -8.38 3.16 3.02
N MET A 32 -7.54 2.15 2.82
CA MET A 32 -6.73 1.52 3.88
C MET A 32 -5.71 2.46 4.55
N ILE A 33 -5.23 3.49 3.86
CA ILE A 33 -4.27 4.46 4.41
C ILE A 33 -4.98 5.62 5.10
N ASN A 34 -6.23 5.89 4.73
CA ASN A 34 -7.02 6.99 5.26
C ASN A 34 -7.82 6.62 6.54
N GLU A 35 -7.76 5.37 6.99
CA GLU A 35 -8.27 4.90 8.30
C GLU A 35 -7.23 5.06 9.42
#